data_AF-A0A0G2BNB7-F1
#
_entry.id   AF-A0A0G2BNB7-F1
#
_cell.length_a   1.000
_cell.length_b   1.000
_cell.length_c   1.000
_cell.angle_alpha   90.00
_cell.angle_beta   90.00
_cell.angle_gamma   90.00
#
_symmetry.space_group_name_H-M   'P 1'
#
loop_
_entity.id
_entity.type
_entity.pdbx_description
1 polymer ?
#
loop_
_entity_poly.entity_id
_entity_poly.type
_entity_poly.pdbx_seq_one_letter_code
_entity_poly.pdbx_strand_id
1 'polypeptide(L)'
;MAHSLRGIVRTADDHRRRCVGDGETKLGREEMQVLLRAQGVRKLEHGKGVDGTFRLRVRYRGRHFFCTGMDSMASLFPRRRRAN
;
A
#
# COMPACT_ATOMS: atom_id res chain seq x y z
N MET A 1 14.04 7.32 -0.94
CA MET A 1 12.66 7.04 -0.45
C MET A 1 11.67 7.50 -1.51
N ALA A 2 10.72 6.65 -1.92
CA ALA A 2 9.82 6.93 -3.04
C ALA A 2 8.54 7.64 -2.57
N HIS A 3 8.55 8.98 -2.45
CA HIS A 3 7.36 9.74 -2.04
C HIS A 3 6.35 10.02 -3.18
N SER A 4 6.48 9.33 -4.32
CA SER A 4 5.61 9.54 -5.48
C SER A 4 5.09 8.22 -6.06
N LEU A 5 3.89 8.26 -6.65
CA LEU A 5 3.25 7.10 -7.27
C LEU A 5 4.14 6.46 -8.34
N ARG A 6 4.87 7.27 -9.12
CA ARG A 6 5.82 6.80 -10.13
C ARG A 6 6.99 6.05 -9.49
N GLY A 7 7.51 6.56 -8.36
CA GLY A 7 8.58 5.89 -7.61
C GLY A 7 8.13 4.54 -7.06
N ILE A 8 6.96 4.49 -6.43
CA ILE A 8 6.37 3.25 -5.89
C ILE A 8 6.20 2.20 -6.98
N VAL A 9 5.67 2.59 -8.13
CA VAL A 9 5.48 1.69 -9.28
C VAL A 9 6.82 1.18 -9.82
N ARG A 10 7.82 2.07 -9.95
CA ARG A 10 9.17 1.68 -10.40
C ARG A 10 9.82 0.70 -9.42
N THR A 11 9.73 0.97 -8.12
CA THR A 11 10.25 0.07 -7.08
C THR A 11 9.59 -1.30 -7.15
N ALA A 12 8.28 -1.37 -7.42
CA ALA A 12 7.59 -2.64 -7.62
C ALA A 12 8.04 -3.37 -8.91
N ASP A 13 8.28 -2.64 -10.00
CA ASP A 13 8.82 -3.22 -11.23
C ASP A 13 10.24 -3.76 -11.04
N ASP A 14 11.10 -3.00 -10.37
CA ASP A 14 12.46 -3.41 -10.05
C ASP A 14 12.47 -4.62 -9.09
N HIS A 15 11.57 -4.65 -8.10
CA HIS A 15 11.41 -5.78 -7.19
C HIS A 15 10.94 -7.04 -7.93
N ARG A 16 9.93 -6.90 -8.80
CA ARG A 16 9.43 -8.03 -9.63
C ARG A 16 10.50 -8.59 -10.55
N ARG A 17 11.39 -7.75 -11.11
CA ARG A 17 12.51 -8.21 -11.93
C ARG A 17 13.54 -9.01 -11.13
N ARG A 18 13.66 -8.75 -9.84
CA ARG A 18 14.67 -9.36 -8.95
C ARG A 18 14.16 -10.58 -8.18
N CYS A 19 12.85 -10.69 -7.96
CA CYS A 19 12.26 -11.77 -7.18
C CYS A 19 11.50 -12.77 -8.07
N VAL A 20 11.75 -14.06 -7.87
CA VAL A 20 10.98 -15.16 -8.47
C VAL A 20 9.85 -15.54 -7.49
N GLY A 21 8.63 -15.06 -7.71
CA GLY A 21 7.46 -15.28 -6.84
C GLY A 21 6.27 -14.37 -7.16
N ASP A 22 5.19 -14.42 -6.36
CA ASP A 22 3.88 -13.74 -6.56
C ASP A 22 3.92 -12.20 -6.76
N GLY A 23 5.09 -11.57 -6.68
CA GLY A 23 5.28 -10.18 -7.13
C GLY A 23 4.69 -9.13 -6.20
N GLU A 24 4.55 -9.45 -4.91
CA GLU A 24 4.02 -8.52 -3.92
C GLU A 24 5.10 -7.57 -3.41
N THR A 25 4.84 -6.27 -3.53
CA THR A 25 5.76 -5.24 -3.03
C THR A 25 5.28 -4.74 -1.67
N LYS A 26 6.12 -4.89 -0.64
CA LYS A 26 5.87 -4.31 0.69
C LYS A 26 6.03 -2.80 0.62
N LEU A 27 5.03 -2.06 1.07
CA LEU A 27 5.06 -0.60 1.17
C LEU A 27 5.03 -0.14 2.62
N GLY A 28 5.72 0.96 2.89
CA GLY A 28 5.54 1.72 4.11
C GLY A 28 4.17 2.40 4.16
N ARG A 29 3.84 2.95 5.34
CA ARG A 29 2.58 3.67 5.57
C ARG A 29 2.38 4.82 4.58
N GLU A 30 3.39 5.68 4.39
CA GLU A 30 3.29 6.86 3.53
C GLU A 30 3.12 6.48 2.05
N GLU A 31 3.86 5.48 1.59
CA GLU A 31 3.76 4.97 0.22
C GLU A 31 2.37 4.37 -0.04
N MET A 32 1.83 3.61 0.92
CA MET A 32 0.48 3.08 0.84
C MET A 32 -0.57 4.20 0.82
N GLN A 33 -0.39 5.28 1.57
CA GLN A 33 -1.28 6.45 1.51
C GLN A 33 -1.25 7.12 0.13
N VAL A 34 -0.08 7.27 -0.48
CA VAL A 34 0.06 7.81 -1.85
C VAL A 34 -0.68 6.90 -2.83
N LEU A 35 -0.52 5.59 -2.70
CA LEU A 35 -1.19 4.62 -3.56
C LEU A 35 -2.71 4.70 -3.39
N LEU A 36 -3.22 4.72 -2.16
CA LEU A 36 -4.67 4.80 -1.87
C LEU A 36 -5.36 6.07 -2.39
N ARG A 37 -4.60 7.13 -2.69
CA ARG A 37 -5.12 8.35 -3.34
C ARG A 37 -5.15 8.25 -4.86
N ALA A 38 -4.45 7.28 -5.45
CA ALA A 38 -4.39 7.12 -6.90
C ALA A 38 -5.70 6.54 -7.45
N GLN A 39 -6.15 7.10 -8.58
CA GLN A 39 -7.31 6.57 -9.29
C GLN A 39 -7.03 5.16 -9.83
N GLY A 40 -7.97 4.24 -9.64
CA GLY A 40 -7.83 2.86 -10.13
C GLY A 40 -7.14 1.89 -9.17
N VAL A 41 -6.84 2.31 -7.93
CA VAL A 41 -6.49 1.37 -6.86
C VAL A 41 -7.69 0.53 -6.47
N ARG A 42 -7.51 -0.79 -6.44
CA ARG A 42 -8.49 -1.74 -5.92
C ARG A 42 -7.99 -2.31 -4.60
N LYS A 43 -8.83 -2.26 -3.56
CA LYS A 43 -8.56 -2.96 -2.30
C LYS A 43 -8.86 -4.44 -2.50
N LEU A 44 -7.91 -5.30 -2.17
CA LEU A 44 -8.07 -6.76 -2.30
C LEU A 44 -8.43 -7.37 -0.96
N GLU A 45 -7.70 -7.02 0.08
CA GLU A 45 -7.87 -7.61 1.41
C GLU A 45 -7.51 -6.58 2.48
N HIS A 46 -8.28 -6.57 3.57
CA HIS A 46 -7.91 -5.83 4.78
C HIS A 46 -8.31 -6.63 6.01
N GLY A 47 -7.44 -6.66 7.01
CA GLY A 47 -7.69 -7.45 8.21
C GLY A 47 -6.71 -7.15 9.33
N LYS A 48 -6.99 -7.73 10.49
CA LYS A 48 -6.08 -7.77 11.63
C LYS A 48 -5.40 -9.13 11.61
N GLY A 49 -4.08 -9.15 11.54
CA GLY A 49 -3.27 -10.36 11.67
C GLY A 49 -3.41 -10.97 13.06
N VAL A 50 -2.95 -12.20 13.20
CA VAL A 50 -3.00 -12.97 14.47
C VAL A 50 -2.18 -12.26 15.58
N ASP A 51 -1.14 -11.55 15.18
CA ASP A 51 -0.28 -10.67 15.98
C ASP A 51 -0.95 -9.34 16.36
N GLY A 52 -2.19 -9.12 15.96
CA GLY A 52 -2.95 -7.92 16.21
C GLY A 52 -2.58 -6.72 15.34
N THR A 53 -1.64 -6.88 14.40
CA THR A 53 -1.26 -5.81 13.47
C THR A 53 -2.23 -5.74 12.30
N PHE A 54 -2.53 -4.54 11.81
CA PHE A 54 -3.35 -4.41 10.62
C PHE A 54 -2.56 -4.69 9.34
N ARG A 55 -3.20 -5.40 8.43
CA ARG A 55 -2.70 -5.72 7.09
C ARG A 55 -3.66 -5.17 6.04
N LEU A 56 -3.09 -4.57 5.00
CA LEU A 56 -3.83 -4.08 3.84
C LEU A 56 -3.13 -4.54 2.56
N ARG A 57 -3.88 -5.21 1.69
CA ARG A 57 -3.45 -5.63 0.36
C ARG A 57 -4.26 -4.88 -0.70
N VAL A 58 -3.57 -4.31 -1.67
CA VAL A 58 -4.16 -3.51 -2.74
C VAL A 58 -3.54 -3.86 -4.09
N ARG A 59 -4.29 -3.60 -5.15
CA ARG A 59 -3.86 -3.75 -6.53
C ARG A 59 -3.90 -2.43 -7.26
N TYR A 60 -2.82 -2.11 -7.97
CA TYR A 60 -2.72 -0.92 -8.81
C TYR A 60 -2.01 -1.24 -10.12
N ARG A 61 -2.64 -0.92 -11.27
CA ARG A 61 -2.09 -1.19 -12.62
C ARG A 61 -1.55 -2.63 -12.77
N GLY A 62 -2.30 -3.62 -12.28
CA GLY A 62 -1.94 -5.03 -12.35
C GLY A 62 -0.84 -5.47 -11.37
N ARG A 63 -0.37 -4.61 -10.46
CA ARG A 63 0.66 -4.91 -9.46
C ARG A 63 0.05 -5.04 -8.07
N HIS A 64 0.59 -5.94 -7.27
CA HIS A 64 0.14 -6.22 -5.91
C HIS A 64 1.04 -5.52 -4.90
N PHE A 65 0.42 -4.82 -3.96
CA PHE A 65 1.11 -4.12 -2.89
C PHE A 65 0.49 -4.49 -1.56
N PHE A 66 1.32 -4.58 -0.53
CA PHE A 66 0.83 -4.85 0.82
C PHE A 66 1.51 -3.95 1.85
N CYS A 67 0.79 -3.64 2.92
CA CYS A 67 1.27 -2.89 4.06
C CYS A 67 0.85 -3.62 5.35
N THR A 68 1.76 -3.75 6.31
CA THR A 68 1.55 -4.44 7.60
C THR A 68 2.12 -3.61 8.75
N GLY A 69 1.86 -4.02 9.99
CA GLY A 69 2.48 -3.39 11.16
C GLY A 69 1.90 -2.03 11.50
N MET A 70 0.61 -1.81 11.21
CA MET A 70 -0.09 -0.58 11.55
C MET A 70 -0.96 -0.81 12.78
N ASP A 71 -1.03 0.20 13.66
CA ASP A 71 -1.90 0.17 14.85
C ASP A 71 -3.38 0.33 14.49
N SER A 72 -3.68 0.97 13.35
CA SER A 72 -5.04 1.18 12.87
C SER A 72 -5.11 1.41 11.36
N MET A 73 -6.11 0.81 10.71
CA MET A 73 -6.48 1.09 9.31
C MET A 73 -6.85 2.56 9.05
N ALA A 74 -7.42 3.25 10.05
CA ALA A 74 -7.79 4.66 9.91
C ALA A 74 -6.56 5.55 9.67
N SER A 75 -5.37 5.12 10.10
CA SER A 75 -4.12 5.86 9.91
C SER A 75 -3.66 5.96 8.44
N LEU A 76 -4.24 5.13 7.55
CA LEU A 76 -3.96 5.11 6.11
C LEU A 76 -4.87 6.03 5.30
N PHE A 77 -6.01 6.43 5.84
CA PHE A 77 -6.91 7.34 5.16
C PHE A 77 -6.68 8.74 5.73
N PRO A 78 -6.30 9.74 4.91
CA PRO A 78 -6.19 11.09 5.41
C PRO A 78 -7.55 11.50 5.98
N ARG A 79 -7.58 11.88 7.27
CA ARG A 79 -8.78 12.47 7.87
C ARG A 79 -9.11 13.71 7.03
N ARG A 80 -10.32 13.77 6.47
CA ARG A 80 -10.86 15.05 5.99
C ARG A 80 -10.72 16.02 7.16
N ARG A 81 -9.88 17.05 7.03
CA ARG A 81 -9.99 18.22 7.92
C ARG A 81 -11.46 18.62 7.84
N ARG A 82 -12.17 18.62 8.96
CA ARG A 82 -13.45 19.32 9.04
C ARG A 82 -13.13 20.73 8.53
N ALA A 83 -13.77 21.14 7.43
CA ALA A 83 -13.85 22.54 7.09
C ALA A 83 -14.56 23.17 8.28
N ASN A 84 -13.82 23.97 9.04
CA ASN A 84 -14.37 24.85 10.05
C ASN A 84 -14.72 26.16 9.35
#